data_AF-A0A7C1Q5W4-F1
#
_entry.id   AF-A0A7C1Q5W4-F1
#
_cell.length_a   1.000
_cell.length_b   1.000
_cell.length_c   1.000
_cell.angle_alpha   90.00
_cell.angle_beta   90.00
_cell.angle_gamma   90.00
#
_symmetry.space_group_name_H-M   'P 1'
#
loop_
_entity.id
_entity.type
_entity.pdbx_description
1 polymer ?
#
loop_
_entity_poly.entity_id
_entity_poly.type
_entity_poly.pdbx_seq_one_letter_code
_entity_poly.pdbx_strand_id
1 'polypeptide(L)'
;MDFNNTSTKDGLIQACEGFLGFEDGDISGNAALLKIFTRHLNDRYNQNTSWIWKATADWQYDDKNKSDLPEASCDLVLNQQDYELPTSAQKLMGVAVKNSDGNYQLLIPIDRSQITVDMSEFYEDAGMPVYYDVIGRSILLYPKPGSGNVTVSSGLKVIVSRDVTLFNSTATKTEPGFAINFHRILPIGASIDYAVGKGMWNTVNSLRLEQKEVKSDMQEFYARRHKDPDDKLKIEPKDESSI
;
A
#
# COMPACT_ATOMS: atom_id res chain seq x y z
N MET A 1 -15.18 13.23 -4.30
CA MET A 1 -16.04 12.44 -5.22
C MET A 1 -16.46 11.19 -4.47
N ASP A 2 -17.71 11.21 -4.03
CA ASP A 2 -18.33 10.17 -3.22
C ASP A 2 -18.58 8.90 -4.03
N PHE A 3 -18.70 7.75 -3.37
CA PHE A 3 -18.97 6.47 -4.06
C PHE A 3 -20.32 6.51 -4.80
N ASN A 4 -21.42 6.85 -4.12
CA ASN A 4 -22.75 6.91 -4.71
C ASN A 4 -23.52 8.09 -4.14
N ASN A 5 -23.66 9.15 -4.94
CA ASN A 5 -24.33 10.38 -4.54
C ASN A 5 -25.46 10.71 -5.52
N THR A 6 -26.66 10.25 -5.19
CA THR A 6 -27.88 10.49 -5.97
C THR A 6 -28.47 11.88 -5.76
N SER A 7 -27.95 12.67 -4.80
CA SER A 7 -28.46 14.02 -4.50
C SER A 7 -27.83 15.08 -5.41
N THR A 8 -26.51 15.14 -5.48
CA THR A 8 -25.77 16.12 -6.33
C THR A 8 -25.23 15.50 -7.62
N LYS A 9 -25.33 14.17 -7.76
CA LYS A 9 -24.95 13.43 -8.97
C LYS A 9 -23.47 13.53 -9.35
N ASP A 10 -22.62 13.79 -8.37
CA ASP A 10 -21.17 13.92 -8.49
C ASP A 10 -20.44 12.69 -7.91
N GLY A 11 -21.12 11.53 -7.83
CA GLY A 11 -20.54 10.29 -7.35
C GLY A 11 -19.87 9.43 -8.43
N LEU A 12 -19.06 8.44 -8.02
CA LEU A 12 -18.42 7.49 -8.92
C LEU A 12 -19.44 6.70 -9.74
N ILE A 13 -20.54 6.28 -9.11
CA ILE A 13 -21.62 5.55 -9.81
C ILE A 13 -22.29 6.43 -10.86
N GLN A 14 -22.60 7.69 -10.54
CA GLN A 14 -23.20 8.62 -11.50
C GLN A 14 -22.25 8.93 -12.67
N ALA A 15 -20.94 8.99 -12.42
CA ALA A 15 -19.96 9.10 -13.50
C ALA A 15 -19.97 7.87 -14.44
N CYS A 16 -20.12 6.64 -13.91
CA CYS A 16 -20.28 5.44 -14.74
C CYS A 16 -21.55 5.49 -15.60
N GLU A 17 -22.68 5.95 -15.04
CA GLU A 17 -23.92 6.13 -15.80
C GLU A 17 -23.70 7.08 -16.97
N GLY A 18 -23.05 8.23 -16.73
CA GLY A 18 -22.69 9.19 -17.77
C GLY A 18 -21.75 8.62 -18.85
N PHE A 19 -20.69 7.90 -18.49
CA PHE A 19 -19.73 7.35 -19.47
C PHE A 19 -20.32 6.26 -20.37
N LEU A 20 -21.32 5.55 -19.88
CA LEU A 20 -21.99 4.48 -20.62
C LEU A 20 -23.21 4.97 -21.40
N GLY A 21 -23.60 6.23 -21.22
CA GLY A 21 -24.81 6.80 -21.82
C GLY A 21 -26.09 6.23 -21.22
N PHE A 22 -26.04 5.84 -19.95
CA PHE A 22 -27.20 5.38 -19.19
C PHE A 22 -28.00 6.55 -18.62
N GLU A 23 -29.28 6.31 -18.38
CA GLU A 23 -30.16 7.25 -17.71
C GLU A 23 -29.87 7.29 -16.20
N ASP A 24 -30.32 8.37 -15.55
CA ASP A 24 -30.20 8.54 -14.10
C ASP A 24 -30.88 7.39 -13.36
N GLY A 25 -30.12 6.67 -12.52
CA GLY A 25 -30.65 5.55 -11.76
C GLY A 25 -30.52 4.18 -12.41
N ASP A 26 -30.04 4.08 -13.66
CA ASP A 26 -29.87 2.79 -14.33
C ASP A 26 -28.89 1.87 -13.57
N ILE A 27 -27.84 2.43 -12.96
CA ILE A 27 -26.93 1.69 -12.09
C ILE A 27 -27.31 1.90 -10.62
N SER A 28 -27.42 3.16 -10.19
CA SER A 28 -27.61 3.52 -8.79
C SER A 28 -28.96 3.09 -8.21
N GLY A 29 -30.00 2.97 -9.03
CA GLY A 29 -31.32 2.45 -8.67
C GLY A 29 -31.47 0.93 -8.83
N ASN A 30 -30.50 0.26 -9.47
CA ASN A 30 -30.54 -1.18 -9.72
C ASN A 30 -29.54 -1.93 -8.81
N ALA A 31 -30.05 -2.60 -7.78
CA ALA A 31 -29.20 -3.29 -6.79
C ALA A 31 -28.26 -4.35 -7.39
N ALA A 32 -28.63 -4.99 -8.51
CA ALA A 32 -27.77 -5.98 -9.15
C ALA A 32 -26.65 -5.31 -9.94
N LEU A 33 -26.97 -4.27 -10.74
CA LEU A 33 -25.95 -3.50 -11.46
C LEU A 33 -25.05 -2.73 -10.51
N LEU A 34 -25.59 -2.13 -9.45
CA LEU A 34 -24.80 -1.45 -8.42
C LEU A 34 -23.73 -2.37 -7.83
N LYS A 35 -24.06 -3.62 -7.50
CA LYS A 35 -23.08 -4.61 -7.02
C LYS A 35 -22.02 -4.96 -8.07
N ILE A 36 -22.41 -5.08 -9.34
CA ILE A 36 -21.48 -5.33 -10.45
C ILE A 36 -20.49 -4.16 -10.60
N PHE A 37 -20.98 -2.92 -10.60
CA PHE A 37 -20.14 -1.74 -10.69
C PHE A 37 -19.30 -1.51 -9.43
N THR A 38 -19.81 -1.87 -8.24
CA THR A 38 -19.03 -1.87 -7.00
C THR A 38 -17.80 -2.77 -7.15
N ARG A 39 -17.99 -4.00 -7.66
CA ARG A 39 -16.89 -4.93 -7.93
C ARG A 39 -15.88 -4.33 -8.92
N HIS A 40 -16.34 -3.80 -10.05
CA HIS A 40 -15.45 -3.20 -11.04
C HIS A 40 -14.68 -1.99 -10.51
N LEU A 41 -15.32 -1.12 -9.74
CA LEU A 41 -14.66 -0.01 -9.07
C LEU A 41 -13.59 -0.50 -8.09
N ASN A 42 -13.89 -1.54 -7.31
CA ASN A 42 -12.94 -2.15 -6.37
C ASN A 42 -11.73 -2.78 -7.08
N ASP A 43 -11.96 -3.52 -8.18
CA ASP A 43 -10.88 -4.09 -8.99
C ASP A 43 -9.96 -3.00 -9.56
N ARG A 44 -10.57 -1.92 -10.06
CA ARG A 44 -9.83 -0.75 -10.55
C ARG A 44 -9.14 0.01 -9.44
N TYR A 45 -9.71 0.06 -8.25
CA TYR A 45 -9.08 0.71 -7.11
C TYR A 45 -7.79 -0.02 -6.72
N ASN A 46 -7.81 -1.35 -6.64
CA ASN A 46 -6.59 -2.15 -6.42
C ASN A 46 -5.54 -1.90 -7.51
N GLN A 47 -5.96 -1.87 -8.78
CA GLN A 47 -5.06 -1.65 -9.91
C GLN A 47 -4.43 -0.24 -9.89
N ASN A 48 -5.24 0.80 -9.66
CA ASN A 48 -4.78 2.19 -9.61
C ASN A 48 -3.79 2.39 -8.46
N THR A 49 -4.07 1.77 -7.31
CA THR A 49 -3.18 1.85 -6.15
C THR A 49 -1.85 1.16 -6.42
N SER A 50 -1.85 0.05 -7.15
CA SER A 50 -0.61 -0.56 -7.67
C SER A 50 0.20 0.40 -8.56
N TRP A 51 -0.45 1.23 -9.37
CA TRP A 51 0.24 2.25 -10.16
C TRP A 51 0.80 3.38 -9.30
N ILE A 52 0.06 3.79 -8.27
CA ILE A 52 0.50 4.79 -7.29
C ILE A 52 1.75 4.27 -6.58
N TRP A 53 1.71 3.08 -5.96
CA TRP A 53 2.86 2.52 -5.25
C TRP A 53 4.11 2.36 -6.12
N LYS A 54 3.95 2.04 -7.41
CA LYS A 54 5.07 1.95 -8.35
C LYS A 54 5.66 3.33 -8.69
N ALA A 55 4.85 4.37 -8.68
CA ALA A 55 5.28 5.72 -9.01
C ALA A 55 5.82 6.47 -7.78
N THR A 56 5.29 6.16 -6.59
CA THR A 56 5.69 6.77 -5.34
C THR A 56 7.19 6.56 -5.08
N ALA A 57 7.87 7.67 -4.81
CA ALA A 57 9.26 7.70 -4.36
C ALA A 57 9.32 7.56 -2.81
N ASP A 58 9.85 8.57 -2.12
CA ASP A 58 10.14 8.49 -0.68
C ASP A 58 8.91 8.71 0.22
N TRP A 59 7.96 9.54 -0.22
CA TRP A 59 6.71 9.73 0.53
C TRP A 59 5.80 8.51 0.39
N GLN A 60 5.80 7.65 1.41
CA GLN A 60 4.97 6.45 1.49
C GLN A 60 3.48 6.79 1.35
N TYR A 61 2.86 6.28 0.29
CA TYR A 61 1.42 6.35 0.09
C TYR A 61 0.72 5.33 0.99
N ASP A 62 -0.33 5.77 1.68
CA ASP A 62 -1.29 4.92 2.37
C ASP A 62 -2.71 5.41 2.08
N ASP A 63 -3.69 4.51 2.16
CA ASP A 63 -5.10 4.83 1.90
C ASP A 63 -5.64 5.73 3.04
N LYS A 64 -6.12 6.93 2.70
CA LYS A 64 -6.72 7.89 3.65
C LYS A 64 -7.87 7.31 4.49
N ASN A 65 -8.53 6.26 4.01
CA ASN A 65 -9.63 5.59 4.72
C ASN A 65 -9.16 4.63 5.83
N LYS A 66 -7.85 4.49 6.06
CA LYS A 66 -7.30 3.76 7.20
C LYS A 66 -7.17 4.69 8.41
N SER A 67 -7.44 4.18 9.60
CA SER A 67 -7.44 4.95 10.85
C SER A 67 -6.12 4.93 11.62
N ASP A 68 -5.24 4.01 11.27
CA ASP A 68 -3.96 3.73 11.91
C ASP A 68 -2.79 3.94 10.92
N LEU A 69 -1.56 3.85 11.41
CA LEU A 69 -0.37 3.86 10.56
C LEU A 69 -0.20 2.49 9.86
N PRO A 70 0.49 2.43 8.70
CA PRO A 70 0.73 1.18 7.99
C PRO A 70 1.87 0.37 8.64
N GLU A 71 1.71 0.07 9.93
CA GLU A 71 2.60 -0.75 10.74
C GLU A 71 1.85 -1.95 11.32
N ALA A 72 2.56 -3.06 11.49
CA ALA A 72 2.05 -4.23 12.20
C ALA A 72 3.06 -4.66 13.26
N SER A 73 2.57 -5.19 14.37
CA SER A 73 3.42 -5.71 15.44
C SER A 73 2.96 -7.09 15.90
N CYS A 74 3.91 -7.90 16.35
CA CYS A 74 3.63 -9.13 17.05
C CYS A 74 4.61 -9.32 18.23
N ASP A 75 4.25 -10.25 19.11
CA ASP A 75 5.14 -10.65 20.19
C ASP A 75 6.32 -11.45 19.64
N LEU A 76 7.52 -11.18 20.14
CA LEU A 76 8.69 -12.01 19.86
C LEU A 76 8.64 -13.28 20.70
N VAL A 77 9.12 -14.39 20.14
CA VAL A 77 9.35 -15.61 20.90
C VAL A 77 10.86 -15.81 21.04
N LEU A 78 11.32 -16.04 22.27
CA LEU A 78 12.75 -16.24 22.54
C LEU A 78 13.27 -17.45 21.75
N ASN A 79 14.44 -17.29 21.15
CA ASN A 79 15.07 -18.29 20.26
C ASN A 79 14.25 -18.64 19.00
N GLN A 80 13.16 -17.93 18.69
CA GLN A 80 12.43 -18.10 17.43
C GLN A 80 13.03 -17.19 16.36
N GLN A 81 13.36 -17.80 15.23
CA GLN A 81 13.96 -17.10 14.11
C GLN A 81 12.93 -16.60 13.10
N ASP A 82 11.88 -17.38 12.87
CA ASP A 82 10.91 -17.20 11.78
C ASP A 82 9.63 -16.52 12.26
N TYR A 83 9.20 -15.49 11.55
CA TYR A 83 7.97 -14.73 11.79
C TYR A 83 7.21 -14.52 10.48
N GLU A 84 5.89 -14.72 10.50
CA GLU A 84 5.07 -14.56 9.30
C GLU A 84 4.81 -13.08 8.98
N LEU A 85 4.91 -12.71 7.70
CA LEU A 85 4.52 -11.41 7.17
C LEU A 85 2.99 -11.21 7.28
N PRO A 86 2.52 -9.98 7.57
CA PRO A 86 1.10 -9.66 7.56
C PRO A 86 0.45 -10.02 6.22
N THR A 87 -0.78 -10.55 6.24
CA THR A 87 -1.48 -11.01 5.03
C THR A 87 -1.84 -9.87 4.08
N SER A 88 -2.03 -8.66 4.59
CA SER A 88 -2.35 -7.45 3.82
C SER A 88 -1.12 -6.65 3.39
N ALA A 89 0.10 -7.12 3.68
CA ALA A 89 1.33 -6.43 3.33
C ALA A 89 1.66 -6.66 1.85
N GLN A 90 1.79 -5.59 1.09
CA GLN A 90 2.20 -5.65 -0.32
C GLN A 90 3.70 -5.44 -0.52
N LYS A 91 4.32 -4.61 0.32
CA LYS A 91 5.76 -4.37 0.32
C LYS A 91 6.22 -4.20 1.76
N LEU A 92 7.31 -4.86 2.12
CA LEU A 92 8.00 -4.62 3.38
C LEU A 92 8.92 -3.41 3.20
N MET A 93 8.78 -2.42 4.07
CA MET A 93 9.56 -1.18 4.04
C MET A 93 10.61 -1.13 5.15
N GLY A 94 10.35 -1.82 6.26
CA GLY A 94 11.29 -1.94 7.35
C GLY A 94 10.84 -2.93 8.40
N VAL A 95 11.80 -3.45 9.14
CA VAL A 95 11.60 -4.33 10.30
C VAL A 95 12.35 -3.71 11.46
N ALA A 96 11.71 -3.64 12.62
CA ALA A 96 12.31 -3.14 13.84
C ALA A 96 12.03 -4.08 15.01
N VAL A 97 13.01 -4.22 15.90
CA VAL A 97 12.89 -5.01 17.13
C VAL A 97 13.04 -4.12 18.33
N LYS A 98 12.18 -4.36 19.34
CA LYS A 98 12.19 -3.64 20.61
C LYS A 98 13.29 -4.20 21.51
N ASN A 99 14.25 -3.37 21.87
CA ASN A 99 15.32 -3.76 22.79
C ASN A 99 14.79 -3.91 24.24
N SER A 100 15.65 -4.37 25.15
CA SER A 100 15.32 -4.56 26.57
C SER A 100 14.94 -3.27 27.30
N ASP A 101 15.39 -2.10 26.82
CA ASP A 101 15.00 -0.79 27.35
C ASP A 101 13.63 -0.31 26.83
N GLY A 102 13.01 -1.05 25.91
CA GLY A 102 11.72 -0.73 25.31
C GLY A 102 11.78 0.16 24.06
N ASN A 103 12.96 0.39 23.49
CA ASN A 103 13.17 1.19 22.30
C ASN A 103 13.22 0.32 21.03
N TYR A 104 12.53 0.73 19.96
CA TYR A 104 12.61 0.03 18.66
C TYR A 104 13.91 0.38 17.94
N GLN A 105 14.65 -0.65 17.53
CA GLN A 105 15.83 -0.56 16.68
C GLN A 105 15.51 -1.11 15.29
N LEU A 106 15.79 -0.32 14.25
CA LEU A 106 15.61 -0.75 12.86
C LEU A 106 16.66 -1.80 12.50
N LEU A 107 16.20 -2.90 11.90
CA LEU A 107 17.06 -3.98 11.44
C LEU A 107 17.58 -3.72 10.02
N ILE A 108 18.72 -4.31 9.70
CA ILE A 108 19.36 -4.21 8.39
C ILE A 108 18.94 -5.41 7.53
N PRO A 109 18.35 -5.19 6.33
CA PRO A 109 18.04 -6.29 5.43
C PRO A 109 19.32 -6.93 4.90
N ILE A 110 19.34 -8.26 4.89
CA ILE A 110 20.41 -9.06 4.30
C ILE A 110 19.82 -10.04 3.29
N ASP A 111 20.65 -10.48 2.35
CA ASP A 111 20.34 -11.57 1.43
C ASP A 111 21.40 -12.65 1.55
N ARG A 112 21.02 -13.91 1.33
CA ARG A 112 21.94 -15.06 1.37
C ARG A 112 23.20 -14.87 0.51
N SER A 113 23.10 -14.18 -0.62
CA SER A 113 24.24 -13.90 -1.50
C SER A 113 25.33 -13.01 -0.87
N GLN A 114 25.01 -12.29 0.20
CA GLN A 114 25.93 -11.40 0.92
C GLN A 114 26.71 -12.13 2.03
N ILE A 115 26.36 -13.38 2.31
CA ILE A 115 26.89 -14.16 3.44
C ILE A 115 27.77 -15.29 2.91
N THR A 116 28.97 -15.43 3.47
CA THR A 116 29.98 -16.42 3.05
C THR A 116 30.00 -17.69 3.89
N VAL A 117 29.21 -17.72 4.97
CA VAL A 117 29.02 -18.88 5.85
C VAL A 117 27.62 -19.48 5.64
N ASP A 118 27.35 -20.64 6.23
CA ASP A 118 25.98 -21.17 6.20
C ASP A 118 25.03 -20.24 7.00
N MET A 119 23.81 -20.06 6.51
CA MET A 119 22.81 -19.19 7.16
C MET A 119 22.44 -19.66 8.56
N SER A 120 22.66 -20.93 8.90
CA SER A 120 22.46 -21.46 10.25
C SER A 120 23.60 -21.09 11.21
N GLU A 121 24.81 -20.84 10.70
CA GLU A 121 25.99 -20.42 11.47
C GLU A 121 26.11 -18.89 11.57
N PHE A 122 25.44 -18.16 10.67
CA PHE A 122 25.39 -16.70 10.71
C PHE A 122 24.57 -16.21 11.92
N TYR A 123 25.25 -15.60 12.90
CA TYR A 123 24.62 -15.15 14.16
C TYR A 123 23.83 -16.27 14.87
N GLU A 124 24.49 -17.42 15.05
CA GLU A 124 23.90 -18.62 15.64
C GLU A 124 23.35 -18.39 17.06
N ASP A 125 24.12 -17.69 17.90
CA ASP A 125 23.78 -17.42 19.29
C ASP A 125 22.65 -16.39 19.42
N ALA A 126 21.71 -16.64 20.33
CA ALA A 126 20.59 -15.72 20.56
C ALA A 126 21.07 -14.40 21.20
N GLY A 127 20.50 -13.28 20.75
CA GLY A 127 20.89 -11.93 21.17
C GLY A 127 19.90 -10.86 20.71
N MET A 128 20.35 -9.62 20.57
CA MET A 128 19.55 -8.55 19.95
C MET A 128 19.57 -8.73 18.42
N PRO A 129 18.44 -8.97 17.75
CA PRO A 129 18.41 -9.00 16.30
C PRO A 129 18.97 -7.71 15.70
N VAL A 130 19.85 -7.82 14.72
CA VAL A 130 20.45 -6.70 13.98
C VAL A 130 20.11 -6.78 12.50
N TYR A 131 19.94 -8.00 11.97
CA TYR A 131 19.63 -8.26 10.58
C TYR A 131 18.31 -9.02 10.42
N TYR A 132 17.75 -8.92 9.22
CA TYR A 132 16.67 -9.79 8.81
C TYR A 132 16.81 -10.22 7.35
N ASP A 133 16.34 -11.43 7.05
CA ASP A 133 16.16 -11.93 5.69
C ASP A 133 14.65 -12.16 5.45
N VAL A 134 14.21 -12.06 4.20
CA VAL A 134 12.82 -12.28 3.81
C VAL A 134 12.75 -13.41 2.79
N ILE A 135 12.17 -14.54 3.19
CA ILE A 135 12.02 -15.71 2.32
C ILE A 135 10.55 -16.10 2.26
N GLY A 136 9.96 -16.04 1.06
CA GLY A 136 8.54 -16.34 0.88
C GLY A 136 7.65 -15.39 1.70
N ARG A 137 6.96 -15.93 2.71
CA ARG A 137 6.12 -15.17 3.66
C ARG A 137 6.75 -15.03 5.05
N SER A 138 8.03 -15.35 5.18
CA SER A 138 8.75 -15.38 6.46
C SER A 138 9.78 -14.26 6.56
N ILE A 139 9.87 -13.67 7.74
CA ILE A 139 10.96 -12.78 8.18
C ILE A 139 11.84 -13.60 9.12
N LEU A 140 13.10 -13.78 8.74
CA LEU A 140 14.09 -14.49 9.55
C LEU A 140 14.96 -13.48 10.28
N LEU A 141 15.02 -13.53 11.60
CA LEU A 141 15.79 -12.60 12.44
C LEU A 141 17.19 -13.15 12.78
N TYR A 142 18.20 -12.28 12.73
CA TYR A 142 19.58 -12.62 13.03
C TYR A 142 20.25 -11.56 13.91
N PRO A 143 20.81 -11.93 15.08
CA PRO A 143 20.61 -13.20 15.79
C PRO A 143 19.14 -13.43 16.17
N LYS A 144 18.81 -14.66 16.59
CA LYS A 144 17.50 -14.97 17.18
C LYS A 144 17.27 -14.14 18.45
N PRO A 145 16.03 -13.77 18.80
CA PRO A 145 15.77 -12.97 19.99
C PRO A 145 16.25 -13.66 21.28
N GLY A 146 17.22 -13.03 21.95
CA GLY A 146 17.84 -13.48 23.19
C GLY A 146 17.16 -12.92 24.44
N SER A 147 17.11 -13.73 25.49
CA SER A 147 16.60 -13.31 26.79
C SER A 147 17.49 -12.21 27.38
N GLY A 148 16.91 -11.08 27.78
CA GLY A 148 17.63 -9.92 28.33
C GLY A 148 18.10 -8.91 27.27
N ASN A 149 17.96 -9.20 25.98
CA ASN A 149 18.30 -8.27 24.89
C ASN A 149 17.08 -7.60 24.27
N VAL A 150 15.91 -8.25 24.32
CA VAL A 150 14.67 -7.79 23.67
C VAL A 150 13.53 -7.63 24.66
N THR A 151 12.54 -6.82 24.28
CA THR A 151 11.20 -6.83 24.89
C THR A 151 10.30 -7.76 24.06
N VAL A 152 9.71 -8.77 24.69
CA VAL A 152 8.87 -9.77 24.01
C VAL A 152 7.56 -9.17 23.50
N SER A 153 6.80 -8.49 24.35
CA SER A 153 5.47 -8.01 23.98
C SER A 153 5.53 -6.88 22.96
N SER A 154 4.81 -7.04 21.84
CA SER A 154 4.90 -6.19 20.65
C SER A 154 6.35 -5.96 20.21
N GLY A 155 7.22 -6.96 20.43
CA GLY A 155 8.65 -6.85 20.27
C GLY A 155 9.09 -6.70 18.82
N LEU A 156 8.35 -7.29 17.88
CA LEU A 156 8.59 -7.13 16.45
C LEU A 156 7.63 -6.09 15.89
N LYS A 157 8.16 -5.15 15.12
CA LYS A 157 7.39 -4.17 14.35
C LYS A 157 7.82 -4.23 12.89
N VAL A 158 6.86 -4.21 11.98
CA VAL A 158 7.10 -4.12 10.55
C VAL A 158 6.38 -2.90 9.98
N ILE A 159 7.05 -2.19 9.08
CA ILE A 159 6.49 -1.09 8.32
C ILE A 159 6.21 -1.64 6.93
N VAL A 160 4.98 -1.52 6.45
CA VAL A 160 4.54 -2.15 5.21
C VAL A 160 3.75 -1.17 4.35
N SER A 161 3.69 -1.39 3.04
CA SER A 161 2.57 -0.87 2.25
C SER A 161 1.42 -1.88 2.33
N ARG A 162 0.17 -1.41 2.40
CA ARG A 162 -1.00 -2.26 2.66
C ARG A 162 -2.17 -1.98 1.72
N ASP A 163 -3.10 -2.94 1.62
CA ASP A 163 -4.27 -2.84 0.75
C ASP A 163 -5.21 -1.65 1.06
N VAL A 164 -5.96 -1.23 0.05
CA VAL A 164 -6.97 -0.18 0.15
C VAL A 164 -8.23 -0.65 0.88
N THR A 165 -9.03 0.29 1.36
CA THR A 165 -10.37 0.05 1.89
C THR A 165 -11.36 0.06 0.73
N LEU A 166 -11.87 -1.13 0.40
CA LEU A 166 -12.81 -1.32 -0.71
C LEU A 166 -14.20 -0.72 -0.41
N PHE A 167 -14.89 -0.32 -1.48
CA PHE A 167 -16.26 0.17 -1.38
C PHE A 167 -17.23 -0.97 -1.07
N ASN A 168 -18.20 -0.68 -0.21
CA ASN A 168 -19.41 -1.49 -0.04
C ASN A 168 -20.49 -0.98 -0.99
N SER A 169 -21.27 -1.87 -1.61
CA SER A 169 -22.40 -1.50 -2.49
C SER A 169 -23.48 -0.66 -1.80
N THR A 170 -23.54 -0.67 -0.47
CA THR A 170 -24.47 0.18 0.31
C THR A 170 -23.83 1.49 0.77
N ALA A 171 -22.54 1.72 0.51
CA ALA A 171 -21.90 2.98 0.82
C ALA A 171 -22.52 4.11 -0.01
N THR A 172 -22.47 5.32 0.51
CA THR A 172 -22.93 6.52 -0.20
C THR A 172 -21.82 7.57 -0.22
N LYS A 173 -21.24 7.87 0.96
CA LYS A 173 -20.27 8.95 1.16
C LYS A 173 -18.80 8.53 1.19
N THR A 174 -18.50 7.24 0.99
CA THR A 174 -17.11 6.77 1.01
C THR A 174 -16.39 7.31 -0.21
N GLU A 175 -15.28 8.01 -0.01
CA GLU A 175 -14.43 8.49 -1.10
C GLU A 175 -13.25 7.52 -1.33
N PRO A 176 -12.70 7.46 -2.55
CA PRO A 176 -11.38 6.86 -2.76
C PRO A 176 -10.34 7.51 -1.84
N GLY A 177 -9.42 6.70 -1.35
CA GLY A 177 -8.39 7.10 -0.38
C GLY A 177 -7.12 7.66 -0.97
N PHE A 178 -7.13 7.98 -2.27
CA PHE A 178 -6.04 8.65 -2.96
C PHE A 178 -6.42 10.10 -3.29
N ALA A 179 -5.54 10.85 -3.96
CA ALA A 179 -5.77 12.25 -4.28
C ALA A 179 -7.02 12.46 -5.17
N ILE A 180 -7.88 13.39 -4.72
CA ILE A 180 -9.18 13.70 -5.32
C ILE A 180 -9.13 14.00 -6.83
N ASN A 181 -8.05 14.64 -7.28
CA ASN A 181 -7.81 15.01 -8.68
C ASN A 181 -7.90 13.82 -9.63
N PHE A 182 -7.65 12.61 -9.14
CA PHE A 182 -7.60 11.41 -9.96
C PHE A 182 -8.78 10.47 -9.73
N HIS A 183 -9.76 10.80 -8.86
CA HIS A 183 -10.87 9.89 -8.53
C HIS A 183 -11.63 9.42 -9.77
N ARG A 184 -11.74 10.27 -10.80
CA ARG A 184 -12.41 9.99 -12.07
C ARG A 184 -11.81 8.81 -12.83
N ILE A 185 -10.57 8.41 -12.56
CA ILE A 185 -9.96 7.22 -13.19
C ILE A 185 -10.68 5.91 -12.84
N LEU A 186 -11.34 5.85 -11.68
CA LEU A 186 -12.10 4.68 -11.25
C LEU A 186 -13.34 4.44 -12.12
N PRO A 187 -14.28 5.39 -12.26
CA PRO A 187 -15.46 5.19 -13.10
C PRO A 187 -15.11 5.00 -14.58
N ILE A 188 -14.03 5.62 -15.09
CA ILE A 188 -13.52 5.33 -16.44
C ILE A 188 -13.16 3.83 -16.55
N GLY A 189 -12.33 3.33 -15.63
CA GLY A 189 -11.88 1.93 -15.64
C GLY A 189 -13.03 0.93 -15.49
N ALA A 190 -13.98 1.21 -14.59
CA ALA A 190 -15.14 0.36 -14.37
C ALA A 190 -16.09 0.35 -15.58
N SER A 191 -16.27 1.50 -16.23
CA SER A 191 -17.04 1.62 -17.47
C SER A 191 -16.38 0.87 -18.63
N ILE A 192 -15.04 0.88 -18.72
CA ILE A 192 -14.30 0.05 -19.69
C ILE A 192 -14.58 -1.44 -19.48
N ASP A 193 -14.53 -1.93 -18.23
CA ASP A 193 -14.76 -3.36 -17.95
C ASP A 193 -16.16 -3.81 -18.35
N TYR A 194 -17.16 -2.98 -18.06
CA TYR A 194 -18.54 -3.23 -18.47
C TYR A 194 -18.70 -3.16 -19.99
N ALA A 195 -18.19 -2.10 -20.63
CA ALA A 195 -18.30 -1.85 -22.06
C ALA A 195 -17.64 -2.96 -22.91
N VAL A 196 -16.49 -3.51 -22.47
CA VAL A 196 -15.84 -4.66 -23.10
C VAL A 196 -16.77 -5.87 -23.10
N GLY A 197 -17.38 -6.19 -21.96
CA GLY A 197 -18.32 -7.30 -21.84
C GLY A 197 -19.60 -7.13 -22.68
N LYS A 198 -19.93 -5.90 -23.07
CA LYS A 198 -21.08 -5.54 -23.90
C LYS A 198 -20.74 -5.28 -25.37
N GLY A 199 -19.47 -5.36 -25.77
CA GLY A 199 -19.04 -5.09 -27.14
C GLY A 199 -19.15 -3.62 -27.57
N MET A 200 -19.17 -2.69 -26.61
CA MET A 200 -19.27 -1.24 -26.85
C MET A 200 -17.89 -0.65 -27.23
N TRP A 201 -17.29 -1.14 -28.32
CA TRP A 201 -15.88 -0.88 -28.64
C TRP A 201 -15.53 0.59 -28.89
N ASN A 202 -16.48 1.38 -29.42
CA ASN A 202 -16.27 2.82 -29.58
C ASN A 202 -16.07 3.50 -28.22
N THR A 203 -16.96 3.24 -27.25
CA THR A 203 -16.85 3.72 -25.87
C THR A 203 -15.56 3.24 -25.22
N VAL A 204 -15.19 1.96 -25.40
CA VAL A 204 -13.93 1.40 -24.88
C VAL A 204 -12.72 2.17 -25.40
N ASN A 205 -12.66 2.47 -26.70
CA ASN A 205 -11.53 3.18 -27.30
C ASN A 205 -11.41 4.61 -26.78
N SER A 206 -12.53 5.33 -26.68
CA SER A 206 -12.57 6.69 -26.12
C SER A 206 -12.13 6.71 -24.65
N LEU A 207 -12.68 5.82 -23.83
CA LEU A 207 -12.36 5.77 -22.40
C LEU A 207 -10.92 5.31 -22.13
N ARG A 208 -10.35 4.43 -22.96
CA ARG A 208 -8.94 4.02 -22.83
C ARG A 208 -7.96 5.15 -23.10
N LEU A 209 -8.29 6.04 -24.04
CA LEU A 209 -7.47 7.22 -24.30
C LEU A 209 -7.46 8.13 -23.06
N GLU A 210 -8.63 8.42 -22.52
CA GLU A 210 -8.76 9.25 -21.33
C GLU A 210 -8.12 8.61 -20.08
N GLN A 211 -8.30 7.30 -19.89
CA GLN A 211 -7.64 6.57 -18.81
C GLN A 211 -6.12 6.69 -18.89
N LYS A 212 -5.55 6.66 -20.09
CA LYS A 212 -4.10 6.75 -20.29
C LYS A 212 -3.57 8.13 -19.85
N GLU A 213 -4.28 9.20 -20.19
CA GLU A 213 -3.94 10.57 -19.79
C GLU A 213 -4.00 10.71 -18.27
N VAL A 214 -5.14 10.40 -17.66
CA VAL A 214 -5.31 10.52 -16.19
C VAL A 214 -4.33 9.63 -15.43
N LYS A 215 -4.03 8.43 -15.95
CA LYS A 215 -3.01 7.55 -15.37
C LYS A 215 -1.62 8.18 -15.40
N SER A 216 -1.23 8.76 -16.54
CA SER A 216 0.08 9.40 -16.69
C SER A 216 0.24 10.53 -15.67
N ASP A 217 -0.77 11.40 -15.59
CA ASP A 217 -0.78 12.53 -14.67
C ASP A 217 -0.74 12.07 -13.20
N MET A 218 -1.50 11.01 -12.88
CA MET A 218 -1.50 10.42 -11.54
C MET A 218 -0.10 9.91 -11.17
N GLN A 219 0.55 9.16 -12.06
CA GLN A 219 1.89 8.62 -11.80
C GLN A 219 2.92 9.75 -11.65
N GLU A 220 2.89 10.76 -12.52
CA GLU A 220 3.79 11.92 -12.43
C GLU A 220 3.60 12.68 -11.13
N PHE A 221 2.34 12.90 -10.74
CA PHE A 221 2.00 13.57 -9.49
C PHE A 221 2.52 12.80 -8.27
N TYR A 222 2.32 11.48 -8.19
CA TYR A 222 2.82 10.68 -7.07
C TYR A 222 4.34 10.53 -7.06
N ALA A 223 4.99 10.50 -8.24
CA ALA A 223 6.44 10.48 -8.35
C ALA A 223 7.09 11.77 -7.86
N ARG A 224 6.46 12.93 -8.11
CA ARG A 224 6.99 14.25 -7.70
C ARG A 224 6.35 14.82 -6.43
N ARG A 225 5.49 14.03 -5.78
CA ARG A 225 4.71 14.48 -4.62
C ARG A 225 5.61 14.91 -3.46
N HIS A 226 6.79 14.31 -3.37
CA HIS A 226 7.85 14.73 -2.49
C HIS A 226 8.91 15.46 -3.32
N LYS A 227 9.05 16.75 -3.07
CA LYS A 227 10.15 17.57 -3.60
C LYS A 227 10.78 18.26 -2.40
N ASP A 228 11.69 17.58 -1.72
CA ASP A 228 12.72 18.36 -1.02
C ASP A 228 13.61 18.98 -2.11
N PRO A 229 13.75 20.32 -2.11
CA PRO A 229 14.63 20.99 -3.05
C PRO A 229 16.07 20.74 -2.59
N ASP A 230 16.89 20.08 -3.41
CA ASP A 230 18.34 19.99 -3.22
C ASP A 230 18.81 19.58 -1.82
N ASP A 231 19.00 18.27 -1.56
CA ASP A 231 19.83 17.89 -0.40
C ASP A 231 20.90 16.85 -0.70
N LYS A 232 21.93 17.33 -1.38
CA LYS A 232 23.30 16.80 -1.27
C LYS A 232 23.98 17.30 0.01
N LEU A 233 23.29 17.63 1.10
CA LEU A 233 23.96 17.68 2.40
C LEU A 233 24.22 16.24 2.84
N LYS A 234 25.45 15.79 2.58
CA LYS A 234 26.05 14.71 3.36
C LYS A 234 25.98 15.14 4.82
N ILE A 235 25.09 14.54 5.59
CA ILE A 235 25.15 14.59 7.04
C ILE A 235 26.33 13.71 7.44
N GLU A 236 27.51 14.32 7.57
CA GLU A 236 28.64 13.68 8.22
C GLU A 236 28.41 13.72 9.74
N PRO A 237 28.53 12.58 10.45
CA PRO A 237 28.52 12.58 11.90
C PRO A 237 29.65 13.50 12.38
N LYS A 238 29.35 14.39 13.32
CA LYS A 238 30.38 15.22 13.95
C LYS A 238 31.26 14.30 14.80
N ASP A 239 32.51 14.12 14.40
CA ASP A 239 33.51 13.44 15.23
C ASP A 239 33.66 14.22 16.55
N GLU A 240 33.21 13.63 17.66
CA GLU A 240 33.49 14.09 19.02
C GLU A 240 34.92 13.73 19.43
N SER A 241 35.93 14.21 18.69
CA SER A 241 37.32 14.14 19.12
C SER A 241 38.04 15.47 18.90
N SER A 242 37.62 16.49 19.64
CA SER A 242 38.36 17.75 19.80
C SER A 242 37.94 18.45 21.09
N ILE A 243 38.32 17.88 22.24
CA ILE A 243 38.65 18.61 23.48
C ILE A 243 39.86 17.92 24.10
#